data_AF-A0A5N5MJU9-F1
#
_entry.id   AF-A0A5N5MJU9-F1
#
_cell.length_a   1.000
_cell.length_b   1.000
_cell.length_c   1.000
_cell.angle_alpha   90.00
_cell.angle_beta   90.00
_cell.angle_gamma   90.00
#
_symmetry.space_group_name_H-M   'P 1'
#
loop_
_entity.id
_entity.type
_entity.pdbx_description
1 polymer ?
#
loop_
_entity_poly.entity_id
_entity_poly.type
_entity_poly.pdbx_seq_one_letter_code
_entity_poly.pdbx_strand_id
1 'polypeptide(L)'
;MVSFGRDFEQQLSFCVEARATFCNLEPVVIQLIHTVNHLAMETRRVMGGNHSRKTAAFVRACAAYSFITIPSLSSVFSRLHLYLLSGQVALANQCLSQADSFLKAAVSILPEVPRVINVEGKQRSSEPFLLDFINNFLSTLLVVPDHPEQGVLYLVRGLLNMVQDYTWEDNSDAKVRVYISALPLLAAMSQESYLYTIPKVDSNETLYGGDPKFVAEISRVCETVIGQVLDYLKTLNQDEGARRQGTLAFALFSCLLAHGDLRNNKLNQLAVNLWNLSHKNGYCDTRTSVRTLEHIKQQAQQPDMAHLSDMLLRLSLQSRA
;
A
#
# COMPACT_ATOMS: atom_id res chain seq x y z
N MET A 1 -32.85 -6.52 -2.15
CA MET A 1 -31.96 -7.70 -2.26
C MET A 1 -32.71 -8.92 -1.79
N VAL A 2 -32.59 -10.06 -2.48
CA VAL A 2 -33.10 -11.34 -1.99
C VAL A 2 -32.30 -11.73 -0.74
N SER A 3 -32.99 -11.99 0.37
CA SER A 3 -32.36 -12.37 1.64
C SER A 3 -32.99 -13.66 2.15
N PHE A 4 -32.16 -14.66 2.41
CA PHE A 4 -32.55 -15.92 3.07
C PHE A 4 -32.32 -15.87 4.59
N GLY A 5 -32.17 -14.67 5.16
CA GLY A 5 -31.94 -14.49 6.60
C GLY A 5 -30.62 -15.10 7.05
N ARG A 6 -30.68 -16.09 7.95
CA ARG A 6 -29.50 -16.78 8.48
C ARG A 6 -29.12 -18.04 7.69
N ASP A 7 -29.86 -18.35 6.62
CA ASP A 7 -29.49 -19.46 5.75
C ASP A 7 -28.42 -19.01 4.73
N PHE A 8 -27.18 -18.94 5.23
CA PHE A 8 -26.04 -18.46 4.44
C PHE A 8 -25.69 -19.42 3.29
N GLU A 9 -25.94 -20.72 3.46
CA GLU A 9 -25.73 -21.71 2.40
C GLU A 9 -26.71 -21.49 1.25
N GLN A 10 -28.00 -21.29 1.55
CA GLN A 10 -29.00 -20.97 0.53
C GLN A 10 -28.69 -19.63 -0.17
N GLN A 11 -28.22 -18.62 0.57
CA GLN A 11 -27.81 -17.35 -0.04
C GLN A 11 -26.61 -17.51 -0.98
N LEU A 12 -25.61 -18.32 -0.62
CA LEU A 12 -24.47 -18.59 -1.50
C LEU A 12 -24.91 -19.36 -2.75
N SER A 13 -25.77 -20.36 -2.60
CA SER A 13 -26.36 -21.10 -3.73
C SER A 13 -27.10 -20.19 -4.69
N PHE A 14 -27.90 -19.25 -4.18
CA PHE A 14 -28.54 -18.22 -5.00
C PHE A 14 -27.51 -17.37 -5.77
N CYS A 15 -26.41 -16.96 -5.14
CA CYS A 15 -25.34 -16.22 -5.83
C CYS A 15 -24.66 -17.03 -6.93
N VAL A 16 -24.55 -18.35 -6.78
CA VAL A 16 -24.04 -19.26 -7.83
C VAL A 16 -24.99 -19.31 -9.02
N GLU A 17 -26.28 -19.52 -8.78
CA GLU A 17 -27.31 -19.54 -9.83
C GLU A 17 -27.45 -18.19 -10.53
N ALA A 18 -27.44 -17.09 -9.77
CA ALA A 18 -27.51 -15.74 -10.30
C ALA A 18 -26.29 -15.41 -11.17
N ARG A 19 -25.08 -15.84 -10.78
CA ARG A 19 -23.88 -15.66 -11.60
C ARG A 19 -24.00 -16.39 -12.94
N ALA A 20 -24.52 -17.61 -12.94
CA ALA A 20 -24.72 -18.38 -14.16
C ALA A 20 -25.77 -17.74 -15.08
N THR A 21 -26.84 -17.18 -14.49
CA THR A 21 -27.95 -16.57 -15.22
C THR A 21 -27.63 -15.18 -15.76
N PHE A 22 -26.90 -14.37 -15.00
CA PHE A 22 -26.60 -12.96 -15.30
C PHE A 22 -25.11 -12.73 -15.63
N CYS A 23 -24.43 -13.74 -16.18
CA CYS A 23 -22.98 -13.70 -16.43
C CYS A 23 -22.53 -12.53 -17.32
N ASN A 24 -23.40 -12.03 -18.19
CA ASN A 24 -23.12 -10.93 -19.11
C ASN A 24 -23.41 -9.54 -18.51
N LEU A 25 -23.95 -9.46 -17.29
CA LEU A 25 -24.28 -8.19 -16.64
C LEU A 25 -23.24 -7.87 -15.56
N GLU A 26 -22.16 -7.19 -15.96
CA GLU A 26 -21.03 -6.89 -15.07
C GLU A 26 -21.42 -6.22 -13.74
N PRO A 27 -22.33 -5.21 -13.71
CA PRO A 27 -22.78 -4.63 -12.44
C PRO A 27 -23.44 -5.64 -11.50
N VAL A 28 -24.15 -6.64 -12.05
CA VAL A 28 -24.76 -7.72 -11.26
C VAL A 28 -23.67 -8.63 -10.72
N VAL A 29 -22.69 -9.02 -11.54
CA VAL A 29 -21.57 -9.87 -11.11
C VAL A 29 -20.77 -9.20 -9.99
N ILE A 30 -20.47 -7.90 -10.11
CA ILE A 30 -19.81 -7.11 -9.06
C ILE A 30 -20.63 -7.14 -7.76
N GLN A 31 -21.94 -6.89 -7.85
CA GLN A 31 -22.83 -6.92 -6.68
C GLN A 31 -22.90 -8.32 -6.04
N LEU A 32 -22.85 -9.39 -6.83
CA LEU A 32 -22.82 -10.76 -6.32
C LEU A 32 -21.53 -11.04 -5.52
N ILE A 33 -20.36 -10.59 -6.02
CA ILE A 33 -19.09 -10.70 -5.29
C ILE A 33 -19.17 -9.94 -3.96
N HIS A 34 -19.68 -8.70 -3.96
CA HIS A 34 -19.88 -7.94 -2.73
C HIS A 34 -20.84 -8.65 -1.76
N THR A 35 -21.91 -9.26 -2.28
CA THR A 35 -22.87 -10.02 -1.47
C THR A 35 -22.21 -11.24 -0.81
N VAL A 36 -21.36 -11.96 -1.55
CA VAL A 36 -20.63 -13.11 -1.02
C VAL A 36 -19.55 -12.72 -0.01
N ASN A 37 -18.84 -11.62 -0.25
CA ASN A 37 -17.91 -11.05 0.73
C ASN A 37 -18.66 -10.62 2.02
N HIS A 38 -19.84 -10.02 1.87
CA HIS A 38 -20.68 -9.68 3.01
C HIS A 38 -21.16 -10.91 3.79
N LEU A 39 -21.55 -12.00 3.10
CA LEU A 39 -21.92 -13.28 3.74
C LEU A 39 -20.78 -13.85 4.59
N ALA A 40 -19.54 -13.79 4.09
CA ALA A 40 -18.38 -14.22 4.86
C ALA A 40 -18.21 -13.38 6.14
N MET A 41 -18.31 -12.05 6.02
CA MET A 41 -18.22 -11.15 7.17
C MET A 41 -19.38 -11.32 8.16
N GLU A 42 -20.59 -11.59 7.69
CA GLU A 42 -21.75 -11.86 8.53
C GLU A 42 -21.60 -13.20 9.26
N THR A 43 -21.06 -14.22 8.59
CA THR A 43 -20.68 -15.49 9.22
C THR A 43 -19.66 -15.25 10.33
N ARG A 44 -18.62 -14.45 10.09
CA ARG A 44 -17.64 -14.06 11.12
C ARG A 44 -18.31 -13.39 12.31
N ARG A 45 -19.23 -12.46 12.04
CA ARG A 45 -19.96 -11.70 13.06
C ARG A 45 -20.78 -12.62 13.96
N VAL A 46 -21.54 -13.55 13.38
CA VAL A 46 -22.34 -14.54 14.13
C VAL A 46 -21.45 -15.46 14.96
N MET A 47 -20.28 -15.82 14.45
CA MET A 47 -19.33 -16.72 15.13
C MET A 47 -18.38 -16.00 16.11
N GLY A 48 -18.46 -14.67 16.25
CA GLY A 48 -17.48 -13.89 17.04
C GLY A 48 -16.03 -14.11 16.58
N GLY A 49 -15.83 -14.37 15.29
CA GLY A 49 -14.53 -14.72 14.71
C GLY A 49 -13.97 -16.10 15.10
N ASN A 50 -14.75 -16.96 15.79
CA ASN A 50 -14.38 -18.34 16.11
C ASN A 50 -15.09 -19.30 15.14
N HIS A 51 -14.49 -19.58 13.99
CA HIS A 51 -15.12 -20.48 13.02
C HIS A 51 -15.07 -21.94 13.50
N SER A 52 -16.18 -22.66 13.36
CA SER A 52 -16.20 -24.12 13.43
C SER A 52 -15.66 -24.69 12.13
N ARG A 53 -15.38 -26.00 12.07
CA ARG A 53 -14.99 -26.66 10.80
C ARG A 53 -15.99 -26.37 9.67
N LYS A 54 -17.29 -26.35 9.99
CA LYS A 54 -18.37 -26.07 9.03
C LYS A 54 -18.31 -24.62 8.55
N THR A 55 -18.28 -23.64 9.46
CA THR A 55 -18.29 -22.23 9.06
C THR A 55 -16.98 -21.81 8.41
N ALA A 56 -15.85 -22.41 8.79
CA ALA A 56 -14.56 -22.22 8.13
C ALA A 56 -14.59 -22.74 6.68
N ALA A 57 -15.21 -23.91 6.44
CA ALA A 57 -15.40 -24.44 5.09
C ALA A 57 -16.31 -23.53 4.26
N PHE A 58 -17.38 -23.01 4.87
CA PHE A 58 -18.29 -22.07 4.22
C PHE A 58 -17.60 -20.78 3.78
N VAL A 59 -16.85 -20.10 4.66
CA VAL A 59 -16.14 -18.86 4.29
C VAL A 59 -15.06 -19.09 3.22
N ARG A 60 -14.42 -20.27 3.21
CA ARG A 60 -13.53 -20.67 2.12
C ARG A 60 -14.28 -20.89 0.80
N ALA A 61 -15.51 -21.40 0.84
CA ALA A 61 -16.36 -21.50 -0.35
C ALA A 61 -16.77 -20.11 -0.86
N CYS A 62 -17.08 -19.15 0.02
CA CYS A 62 -17.30 -17.75 -0.34
C CYS A 62 -16.06 -17.15 -1.03
N ALA A 63 -14.88 -17.34 -0.44
CA ALA A 63 -13.62 -16.91 -1.03
C ALA A 63 -13.38 -17.55 -2.41
N ALA A 64 -13.59 -18.87 -2.54
CA ALA A 64 -13.45 -19.56 -3.82
C ALA A 64 -14.40 -19.02 -4.88
N TYR A 65 -15.67 -18.77 -4.52
CA TYR A 65 -16.65 -18.13 -5.41
C TYR A 65 -16.16 -16.78 -5.91
N SER A 66 -15.74 -15.89 -5.01
CA SER A 66 -15.23 -14.57 -5.41
C SER A 66 -14.00 -14.71 -6.31
N PHE A 67 -13.04 -15.57 -5.96
CA PHE A 67 -11.80 -15.76 -6.70
C PHE A 67 -12.02 -16.22 -8.15
N ILE A 68 -12.93 -17.17 -8.39
CA ILE A 68 -13.21 -17.63 -9.76
C ILE A 68 -14.12 -16.69 -10.55
N THR A 69 -14.83 -15.78 -9.87
CA THR A 69 -15.78 -14.85 -10.51
C THR A 69 -15.09 -13.55 -10.93
N ILE A 70 -14.14 -13.03 -10.13
CA ILE A 70 -13.44 -11.78 -10.45
C ILE A 70 -12.80 -11.77 -11.86
N PRO A 71 -12.13 -12.83 -12.34
CA PRO A 71 -11.57 -12.85 -13.69
C PRO A 71 -12.57 -12.62 -14.82
N SER A 72 -13.88 -12.84 -14.61
CA SER A 72 -14.89 -12.64 -15.65
C SER A 72 -15.26 -11.16 -15.88
N LEU A 73 -14.76 -10.25 -15.04
CA LEU A 73 -15.02 -8.81 -15.17
C LEU A 73 -14.10 -8.19 -16.21
N SER A 74 -14.64 -7.30 -17.04
CA SER A 74 -13.86 -6.62 -18.09
C SER A 74 -12.96 -5.52 -17.51
N SER A 75 -13.46 -4.79 -16.50
CA SER A 75 -12.73 -3.69 -15.88
C SER A 75 -11.56 -4.18 -15.02
N VAL A 76 -10.32 -3.85 -15.41
CA VAL A 76 -9.10 -4.13 -14.63
C VAL A 76 -9.20 -3.50 -13.23
N PHE A 77 -9.71 -2.27 -13.13
CA PHE A 77 -9.89 -1.61 -11.84
C PHE A 77 -10.92 -2.31 -10.95
N SER A 78 -12.04 -2.80 -11.52
CA SER A 78 -13.00 -3.61 -10.76
C SER A 78 -12.32 -4.88 -10.24
N ARG A 79 -11.53 -5.56 -11.09
CA ARG A 79 -10.76 -6.74 -10.70
C ARG A 79 -9.79 -6.44 -9.57
N LEU A 80 -8.95 -5.41 -9.69
CA LEU A 80 -7.98 -4.98 -8.68
C LEU A 80 -8.64 -4.74 -7.32
N HIS A 81 -9.67 -3.90 -7.28
CA HIS A 81 -10.36 -3.55 -6.04
C HIS A 81 -11.07 -4.75 -5.42
N LEU A 82 -11.67 -5.63 -6.23
CA LEU A 82 -12.35 -6.82 -5.73
C LEU A 82 -11.38 -7.90 -5.27
N TYR A 83 -10.22 -8.05 -5.91
CA TYR A 83 -9.16 -8.93 -5.40
C TYR A 83 -8.68 -8.44 -4.03
N LEU A 84 -8.36 -7.14 -3.90
CA LEU A 84 -7.92 -6.57 -2.61
C LEU A 84 -8.99 -6.72 -1.52
N LEU A 85 -10.24 -6.31 -1.79
CA LEU A 85 -11.33 -6.40 -0.82
C LEU A 85 -11.61 -7.85 -0.42
N SER A 86 -11.65 -8.78 -1.37
CA SER A 86 -11.89 -10.20 -1.06
C SER A 86 -10.71 -10.82 -0.29
N GLY A 87 -9.49 -10.37 -0.57
CA GLY A 87 -8.30 -10.72 0.21
C GLY A 87 -8.38 -10.23 1.67
N GLN A 88 -8.79 -8.98 1.89
CA GLN A 88 -9.02 -8.41 3.23
C GLN A 88 -10.11 -9.19 3.99
N VAL A 89 -11.22 -9.54 3.31
CA VAL A 89 -12.28 -10.36 3.90
C VAL A 89 -11.77 -11.76 4.24
N ALA A 90 -10.96 -12.38 3.38
CA ALA A 90 -10.34 -13.66 3.65
C ALA A 90 -9.40 -13.60 4.87
N LEU A 91 -8.57 -12.55 5.00
CA LEU A 91 -7.72 -12.33 6.18
C LEU A 91 -8.55 -12.21 7.45
N ALA A 92 -9.59 -11.37 7.43
CA ALA A 92 -10.48 -11.19 8.58
C ALA A 92 -11.16 -12.50 9.02
N ASN A 93 -11.34 -13.45 8.11
CA ASN A 93 -11.91 -14.78 8.33
C ASN A 93 -10.85 -15.89 8.52
N GLN A 94 -9.58 -15.55 8.79
CA GLN A 94 -8.47 -16.51 9.00
C GLN A 94 -8.24 -17.46 7.80
N CYS A 95 -8.62 -17.05 6.59
CA CYS A 95 -8.43 -17.82 5.36
C CYS A 95 -7.12 -17.41 4.67
N LEU A 96 -5.98 -17.64 5.33
CA LEU A 96 -4.68 -17.09 4.92
C LEU A 96 -4.27 -17.49 3.50
N SER A 97 -4.42 -18.77 3.13
CA SER A 97 -4.08 -19.23 1.77
C SER A 97 -4.97 -18.59 0.69
N GLN A 98 -6.24 -18.32 0.99
CA GLN A 98 -7.13 -17.64 0.05
C GLN A 98 -6.76 -16.16 -0.04
N ALA A 99 -6.49 -15.51 1.09
CA ALA A 99 -6.04 -14.12 1.13
C ALA A 99 -4.77 -13.93 0.30
N ASP A 100 -3.77 -14.78 0.49
CA ASP A 100 -2.53 -14.78 -0.28
C ASP A 100 -2.79 -14.92 -1.79
N SER A 101 -3.65 -15.87 -2.20
CA SER A 101 -4.06 -15.99 -3.61
C SER A 101 -4.72 -14.73 -4.17
N PHE A 102 -5.63 -14.09 -3.42
CA PHE A 102 -6.25 -12.82 -3.84
C PHE A 102 -5.23 -11.71 -4.03
N LEU A 103 -4.31 -11.54 -3.08
CA LEU A 103 -3.29 -10.50 -3.11
C LEU A 103 -2.28 -10.73 -4.24
N LYS A 104 -1.86 -11.98 -4.47
CA LYS A 104 -1.02 -12.36 -5.61
C LYS A 104 -1.71 -12.08 -6.94
N ALA A 105 -2.99 -12.43 -7.06
CA ALA A 105 -3.77 -12.15 -8.26
C ALA A 105 -3.87 -10.64 -8.53
N ALA A 106 -4.13 -9.83 -7.50
CA ALA A 106 -4.16 -8.36 -7.62
C ALA A 106 -2.83 -7.80 -8.13
N VAL A 107 -1.70 -8.26 -7.55
CA VAL A 107 -0.36 -7.84 -7.98
C VAL A 107 -0.11 -8.24 -9.43
N SER A 108 -0.49 -9.46 -9.83
CA SER A 108 -0.20 -10.00 -11.16
C SER A 108 -0.90 -9.26 -12.31
N ILE A 109 -2.07 -8.65 -12.05
CA ILE A 109 -2.84 -7.92 -13.08
C ILE A 109 -2.53 -6.42 -13.09
N LEU A 110 -1.69 -5.92 -12.18
CA LEU A 110 -1.31 -4.51 -12.11
C LEU A 110 -0.71 -4.00 -13.44
N PRO A 111 0.16 -4.75 -14.13
CA PRO A 111 0.66 -4.37 -15.46
C PRO A 111 -0.42 -4.25 -16.55
N GLU A 112 -1.60 -4.84 -16.37
CA GLU A 112 -2.71 -4.76 -17.34
C GLU A 112 -3.46 -3.42 -17.30
N VAL A 113 -3.18 -2.55 -16.32
CA VAL A 113 -3.88 -1.26 -16.19
C VAL A 113 -3.57 -0.39 -17.42
N PRO A 114 -4.59 0.08 -18.17
CA PRO A 114 -4.34 0.96 -19.31
C PRO A 114 -3.88 2.33 -18.81
N ARG A 115 -2.99 3.02 -19.54
CA ARG A 115 -2.55 4.39 -19.20
C ARG A 115 -3.69 5.41 -19.15
N VAL A 116 -4.69 5.23 -20.00
CA VAL A 116 -5.83 6.14 -20.10
C VAL A 116 -7.13 5.35 -19.92
N ILE A 117 -8.03 5.90 -19.11
CA ILE A 117 -9.37 5.36 -18.87
C ILE A 117 -10.44 6.39 -19.22
N ASN A 118 -11.62 5.89 -19.57
CA ASN A 118 -12.79 6.72 -19.81
C ASN A 118 -13.58 6.90 -18.50
N VAL A 119 -13.61 8.13 -17.98
CA VAL A 119 -14.37 8.51 -16.79
C VAL A 119 -15.41 9.55 -17.21
N GLU A 120 -16.69 9.19 -17.12
CA GLU A 120 -17.83 10.06 -17.49
C GLU A 120 -17.75 10.61 -18.93
N GLY A 121 -17.29 9.78 -19.87
CA GLY A 121 -17.13 10.17 -21.28
C GLY A 121 -15.84 10.93 -21.58
N LYS A 122 -14.99 11.20 -20.58
CA LYS A 122 -13.71 11.89 -20.75
C LYS A 122 -12.54 10.93 -20.54
N GLN A 123 -11.59 10.96 -21.47
CA GLN A 123 -10.33 10.25 -21.32
C GLN A 123 -9.48 10.95 -20.25
N ARG A 124 -9.02 10.19 -19.25
CA ARG A 124 -8.16 10.67 -18.16
C ARG A 124 -7.04 9.66 -17.89
N SER A 125 -5.92 10.14 -17.37
CA SER A 125 -4.86 9.27 -16.86
C SER A 125 -5.41 8.30 -15.81
N SER A 126 -4.97 7.05 -15.88
CA SER A 126 -5.29 6.02 -14.89
C SER A 126 -4.39 6.09 -13.66
N GLU A 127 -3.26 6.79 -13.74
CA GLU A 127 -2.24 6.80 -12.70
C GLU A 127 -2.76 7.27 -11.33
N PRO A 128 -3.62 8.30 -11.21
CA PRO A 128 -4.18 8.67 -9.91
C PRO A 128 -4.98 7.54 -9.26
N PHE A 129 -5.78 6.81 -10.05
CA PHE A 129 -6.57 5.68 -9.57
C PHE A 129 -5.68 4.49 -9.19
N LEU A 130 -4.61 4.27 -9.96
CA LEU A 130 -3.62 3.24 -9.67
C LEU A 130 -2.84 3.56 -8.39
N LEU A 131 -2.45 4.82 -8.19
CA LEU A 131 -1.80 5.29 -6.97
C LEU A 131 -2.69 5.07 -5.74
N ASP A 132 -3.97 5.42 -5.80
CA ASP A 132 -4.92 5.21 -4.71
C ASP A 132 -5.05 3.72 -4.36
N PHE A 133 -5.16 2.87 -5.39
CA PHE A 133 -5.18 1.42 -5.21
C PHE A 133 -3.89 0.91 -4.54
N ILE A 134 -2.72 1.30 -5.05
CA ILE A 134 -1.42 0.85 -4.52
C ILE A 134 -1.23 1.31 -3.07
N ASN A 135 -1.61 2.54 -2.72
CA ASN A 135 -1.52 3.04 -1.34
C ASN A 135 -2.41 2.22 -0.37
N ASN A 136 -3.61 1.85 -0.80
CA ASN A 136 -4.50 0.97 -0.03
C ASN A 136 -3.92 -0.46 0.08
N PHE A 137 -3.36 -0.97 -1.02
CA PHE A 137 -2.71 -2.27 -1.03
C PHE A 137 -1.51 -2.31 -0.08
N LEU A 138 -0.63 -1.31 -0.13
CA LEU A 138 0.51 -1.16 0.79
C LEU A 138 0.04 -1.13 2.24
N SER A 139 -1.01 -0.38 2.56
CA SER A 139 -1.60 -0.37 3.91
C SER A 139 -2.05 -1.77 4.33
N THR A 140 -2.70 -2.52 3.43
CA THR A 140 -3.13 -3.89 3.72
C THR A 140 -1.96 -4.83 4.03
N LEU A 141 -0.83 -4.69 3.32
CA LEU A 141 0.34 -5.56 3.47
C LEU A 141 0.96 -5.53 4.87
N LEU A 142 0.76 -4.49 5.67
CA LEU A 142 1.30 -4.42 7.03
C LEU A 142 0.86 -5.62 7.88
N VAL A 143 -0.40 -6.02 7.76
CA VAL A 143 -1.02 -7.09 8.56
C VAL A 143 -1.14 -8.41 7.80
N VAL A 144 -0.43 -8.53 6.68
CA VAL A 144 -0.39 -9.78 5.91
C VAL A 144 0.84 -10.57 6.35
N PRO A 145 0.66 -11.80 6.85
CA PRO A 145 1.80 -12.66 7.15
C PRO A 145 2.56 -13.03 5.89
N ASP A 146 3.88 -13.07 5.97
CA ASP A 146 4.72 -13.64 4.93
C ASP A 146 4.45 -15.15 4.78
N HIS A 147 4.55 -15.63 3.55
CA HIS A 147 4.41 -17.05 3.27
C HIS A 147 5.67 -17.81 3.73
N PRO A 148 5.57 -18.88 4.53
CA PRO A 148 6.72 -19.59 5.11
C PRO A 148 7.77 -20.03 4.10
N GLU A 149 7.33 -20.34 2.86
CA GLU A 149 8.17 -20.90 1.80
C GLU A 149 8.65 -19.89 0.75
N GLN A 150 8.19 -18.63 0.78
CA GLN A 150 8.46 -17.66 -0.32
C GLN A 150 9.51 -16.60 0.04
N GLY A 151 10.11 -16.73 1.21
CA GLY A 151 11.00 -15.72 1.77
C GLY A 151 10.22 -14.50 2.30
N VAL A 152 10.95 -13.67 3.03
CA VAL A 152 10.36 -12.51 3.70
C VAL A 152 9.92 -11.45 2.68
N LEU A 153 8.95 -10.62 3.03
CA LEU A 153 8.49 -9.47 2.23
C LEU A 153 8.10 -9.84 0.77
N TYR A 154 7.68 -11.09 0.52
CA TYR A 154 7.44 -11.58 -0.84
C TYR A 154 6.44 -10.72 -1.62
N LEU A 155 5.29 -10.40 -1.00
CA LEU A 155 4.25 -9.59 -1.65
C LEU A 155 4.68 -8.13 -1.84
N VAL A 156 5.44 -7.56 -0.89
CA VAL A 156 5.99 -6.20 -1.02
C VAL A 156 6.95 -6.15 -2.20
N ARG A 157 7.84 -7.12 -2.31
CA ARG A 157 8.79 -7.25 -3.44
C ARG A 157 8.05 -7.47 -4.75
N GLY A 158 7.06 -8.35 -4.76
CA GLY A 158 6.21 -8.59 -5.92
C GLY A 158 5.52 -7.32 -6.41
N LEU A 159 4.94 -6.54 -5.50
CA LEU A 159 4.31 -5.25 -5.83
C LEU A 159 5.32 -4.25 -6.41
N LEU A 160 6.49 -4.07 -5.77
CA LEU A 160 7.52 -3.15 -6.24
C LEU A 160 8.07 -3.55 -7.62
N ASN A 161 8.22 -4.86 -7.87
CA ASN A 161 8.61 -5.37 -9.20
C ASN A 161 7.54 -5.05 -10.25
N MET A 162 6.26 -5.29 -9.97
CA MET A 162 5.19 -4.95 -10.92
C MET A 162 5.07 -3.44 -11.17
N VAL A 163 5.34 -2.61 -10.15
CA VAL A 163 5.43 -1.15 -10.27
C VAL A 163 6.61 -0.75 -11.15
N GLN A 164 7.72 -1.48 -11.08
CA GLN A 164 8.87 -1.26 -11.94
C GLN A 164 8.57 -1.60 -13.40
N ASP A 165 7.87 -2.72 -13.64
CA ASP A 165 7.51 -3.25 -14.97
C ASP A 165 6.33 -2.52 -15.62
N TYR A 166 5.49 -1.83 -14.84
CA TYR A 166 4.39 -1.03 -15.35
C TYR A 166 4.88 0.11 -16.26
N THR A 167 4.20 0.32 -17.39
CA THR A 167 4.51 1.39 -18.33
C THR A 167 3.82 2.69 -17.91
N TRP A 168 4.51 3.48 -17.08
CA TRP A 168 4.07 4.80 -16.62
C TRP A 168 4.02 5.83 -17.77
N GLU A 169 3.27 6.91 -17.56
CA GLU A 169 3.23 8.04 -18.49
C GLU A 169 4.55 8.82 -18.50
N ASP A 170 4.92 9.32 -19.67
CA ASP A 170 6.08 10.19 -19.81
C ASP A 170 5.89 11.47 -18.97
N ASN A 171 6.96 11.94 -18.34
CA ASN A 171 6.90 13.09 -17.43
C ASN A 171 5.92 12.96 -16.25
N SER A 172 5.55 11.73 -15.86
CA SER A 172 4.81 11.49 -14.62
C SER A 172 5.71 11.22 -13.42
N ASP A 173 5.30 11.76 -12.26
CA ASP A 173 5.91 11.48 -10.96
C ASP A 173 5.32 10.23 -10.28
N ALA A 174 4.32 9.58 -10.88
CA ALA A 174 3.50 8.57 -10.22
C ALA A 174 4.33 7.35 -9.73
N LYS A 175 5.22 6.81 -10.56
CA LYS A 175 6.14 5.72 -10.16
C LYS A 175 6.92 6.07 -8.89
N VAL A 176 7.48 7.27 -8.84
CA VAL A 176 8.30 7.73 -7.69
C VAL A 176 7.45 8.00 -6.46
N ARG A 177 6.21 8.45 -6.65
CA ARG A 177 5.25 8.57 -5.53
C ARG A 177 4.95 7.21 -4.90
N VAL A 178 4.82 6.14 -5.69
CA VAL A 178 4.68 4.78 -5.14
C VAL A 178 5.88 4.40 -4.28
N TYR A 179 7.10 4.65 -4.77
CA TYR A 179 8.32 4.38 -4.02
C TYR A 179 8.38 5.15 -2.68
N ILE A 180 8.03 6.44 -2.69
CA ILE A 180 7.94 7.22 -1.45
C ILE A 180 6.86 6.67 -0.53
N SER A 181 5.69 6.26 -1.05
CA SER A 181 4.60 5.65 -0.28
C SER A 181 4.93 4.26 0.30
N ALA A 182 5.90 3.54 -0.26
CA ALA A 182 6.33 2.25 0.27
C ALA A 182 7.21 2.39 1.54
N LEU A 183 7.90 3.52 1.71
CA LEU A 183 8.81 3.73 2.85
C LEU A 183 8.09 3.74 4.21
N PRO A 184 6.93 4.40 4.40
CA PRO A 184 6.17 4.30 5.65
C PRO A 184 5.75 2.86 5.99
N LEU A 185 5.36 2.06 4.99
CA LEU A 185 5.05 0.64 5.20
C LEU A 185 6.27 -0.12 5.71
N LEU A 186 7.40 0.03 5.04
CA LEU A 186 8.65 -0.65 5.41
C LEU A 186 9.12 -0.23 6.81
N ALA A 187 9.00 1.06 7.14
CA ALA A 187 9.28 1.56 8.47
C ALA A 187 8.33 0.96 9.52
N ALA A 188 7.03 0.87 9.24
CA ALA A 188 6.06 0.23 10.11
C ALA A 188 6.37 -1.27 10.30
N MET A 189 6.75 -1.98 9.24
CA MET A 189 7.17 -3.38 9.29
C MET A 189 8.44 -3.63 10.11
N SER A 190 9.28 -2.60 10.30
CA SER A 190 10.49 -2.70 11.13
C SER A 190 10.24 -2.53 12.63
N GLN A 191 9.03 -2.13 13.02
CA GLN A 191 8.67 -1.97 14.44
C GLN A 191 8.42 -3.32 15.10
N GLU A 192 8.73 -3.43 16.39
CA GLU A 192 8.46 -4.64 17.20
C GLU A 192 6.96 -4.90 17.38
N SER A 193 6.12 -3.88 17.22
CA SER A 193 4.67 -3.98 17.31
C SER A 193 4.02 -3.03 16.33
N TYR A 194 3.01 -3.53 15.60
CA TYR A 194 2.28 -2.72 14.63
C TYR A 194 1.18 -1.90 15.28
N LEU A 195 0.82 -0.79 14.61
CA LEU A 195 -0.24 0.12 15.07
C LEU A 195 -1.61 -0.55 15.12
N TYR A 196 -1.86 -1.53 14.25
CA TYR A 196 -3.07 -2.33 14.23
C TYR A 196 -2.76 -3.75 13.78
N THR A 197 -3.61 -4.68 14.17
CA THR A 197 -3.52 -6.10 13.82
C THR A 197 -4.89 -6.64 13.45
N ILE A 198 -4.92 -7.79 12.77
CA ILE A 198 -6.16 -8.53 12.53
C ILE A 198 -6.30 -9.59 13.63
N PRO A 199 -7.41 -9.62 14.38
CA PRO A 199 -7.59 -10.62 15.43
C PRO A 199 -7.43 -12.05 14.89
N LYS A 200 -6.56 -12.83 15.54
CA LYS A 200 -6.23 -14.24 15.21
C LYS A 200 -5.49 -14.44 13.89
N VAL A 201 -4.84 -13.40 13.40
CA VAL A 201 -3.89 -13.50 12.31
C VAL A 201 -2.55 -13.00 12.83
N ASP A 202 -1.58 -13.90 12.92
CA ASP A 202 -0.23 -13.54 13.32
C ASP A 202 0.43 -12.79 12.16
N SER A 203 0.58 -11.48 12.29
CA SER A 203 1.22 -10.63 11.30
C SER A 203 2.75 -10.66 11.48
N ASN A 204 3.50 -10.01 10.59
CA ASN A 204 4.96 -10.13 10.52
C ASN A 204 5.70 -9.65 11.81
N GLU A 205 5.12 -8.75 12.59
CA GLU A 205 5.60 -8.36 13.92
C GLU A 205 5.57 -9.54 14.91
N THR A 206 4.57 -10.41 14.81
CA THR A 206 4.48 -11.63 15.64
C THR A 206 5.42 -12.71 15.11
N LEU A 207 5.54 -12.84 13.79
CA LEU A 207 6.37 -13.87 13.16
C LEU A 207 7.87 -13.62 13.30
N TYR A 208 8.29 -12.34 13.23
CA TYR A 208 9.71 -11.98 13.25
C TYR A 208 10.13 -11.16 14.48
N GLY A 209 9.21 -10.46 15.16
CA GLY A 209 9.51 -9.81 16.46
C GLY A 209 10.69 -8.85 16.46
N GLY A 210 10.92 -8.12 15.36
CA GLY A 210 12.09 -7.24 15.23
C GLY A 210 13.42 -7.97 14.99
N ASP A 211 13.38 -9.24 14.53
CA ASP A 211 14.58 -10.02 14.21
C ASP A 211 15.57 -9.22 13.34
N PRO A 212 16.85 -9.10 13.74
CA PRO A 212 17.81 -8.28 13.02
C PRO A 212 18.00 -8.67 11.54
N LYS A 213 17.81 -9.93 11.16
CA LYS A 213 17.89 -10.36 9.76
C LYS A 213 16.68 -9.86 8.99
N PHE A 214 15.48 -9.93 9.56
CA PHE A 214 14.27 -9.37 8.95
C PHE A 214 14.39 -7.85 8.78
N VAL A 215 14.83 -7.13 9.80
CA VAL A 215 15.08 -5.68 9.72
C VAL A 215 16.16 -5.34 8.68
N ALA A 216 17.19 -6.17 8.54
CA ALA A 216 18.20 -6.01 7.48
C ALA A 216 17.63 -6.24 6.06
N GLU A 217 16.66 -7.14 5.90
CA GLU A 217 15.94 -7.33 4.62
C GLU A 217 15.08 -6.11 4.29
N ILE A 218 14.34 -5.57 5.27
CA ILE A 218 13.57 -4.32 5.12
C ILE A 218 14.51 -3.18 4.72
N SER A 219 15.64 -3.03 5.42
CA SER A 219 16.62 -1.97 5.16
C SER A 219 17.15 -2.02 3.72
N ARG A 220 17.40 -3.22 3.20
CA ARG A 220 17.82 -3.41 1.79
C ARG A 220 16.74 -2.99 0.78
N VAL A 221 15.47 -3.26 1.09
CA VAL A 221 14.36 -2.77 0.26
C VAL A 221 14.27 -1.23 0.34
N CYS A 222 14.38 -0.64 1.53
CA CYS A 222 14.42 0.81 1.71
C CYS A 222 15.55 1.46 0.91
N GLU A 223 16.77 0.92 0.98
CA GLU A 223 17.93 1.42 0.22
C GLU A 223 17.68 1.38 -1.30
N THR A 224 17.09 0.29 -1.79
CA THR A 224 16.75 0.14 -3.21
C THR A 224 15.72 1.18 -3.63
N VAL A 225 14.64 1.33 -2.86
CA VAL A 225 13.54 2.26 -3.14
C VAL A 225 14.01 3.71 -3.06
N ILE A 226 14.79 4.07 -2.03
CA ILE A 226 15.41 5.40 -1.92
C ILE A 226 16.34 5.66 -3.11
N GLY A 227 17.16 4.68 -3.50
CA GLY A 227 18.01 4.78 -4.69
C GLY A 227 17.23 5.13 -5.95
N GLN A 228 16.11 4.43 -6.20
CA GLN A 228 15.23 4.72 -7.34
C GLN A 228 14.64 6.14 -7.29
N VAL A 229 14.24 6.62 -6.12
CA VAL A 229 13.76 8.01 -5.95
C VAL A 229 14.88 9.00 -6.26
N LEU A 230 16.10 8.77 -5.76
CA LEU A 230 17.24 9.66 -5.97
C LEU A 230 17.68 9.69 -7.44
N ASP A 231 17.66 8.56 -8.14
CA ASP A 231 18.02 8.52 -9.56
C ASP A 231 17.01 9.30 -10.41
N TYR A 232 15.71 9.20 -10.09
CA TYR A 232 14.70 10.04 -10.74
C TYR A 232 14.84 11.53 -10.41
N LEU A 233 15.20 11.89 -9.17
CA LEU A 233 15.48 13.29 -8.84
C LEU A 233 16.66 13.85 -9.65
N LYS A 234 17.65 13.02 -10.02
CA LYS A 234 18.77 13.43 -10.89
C LYS A 234 18.31 13.70 -12.32
N THR A 235 17.39 12.90 -12.87
CA THR A 235 16.88 13.12 -14.24
C THR A 235 16.08 14.43 -14.33
N LEU A 236 15.27 14.74 -13.31
CA LEU A 236 14.53 16.01 -13.24
C LEU A 236 15.42 17.26 -13.19
N ASN A 237 16.67 17.12 -12.75
CA ASN A 237 17.65 18.21 -12.77
C ASN A 237 18.06 18.60 -14.21
N GLN A 238 17.94 17.66 -15.15
CA GLN A 238 18.37 17.82 -16.54
C GLN A 238 17.25 18.36 -17.43
N ASP A 239 15.98 18.08 -17.09
CA ASP A 239 14.80 18.34 -17.94
C ASP A 239 13.97 19.58 -17.52
N GLU A 240 14.59 20.65 -17.00
CA GLU A 240 13.90 21.85 -16.48
C GLU A 240 12.81 21.55 -15.39
N GLY A 241 12.85 20.35 -14.80
CA GLY A 241 11.88 19.83 -13.83
C GLY A 241 12.08 20.33 -12.40
N ALA A 242 12.68 21.51 -12.21
CA ALA A 242 13.15 22.02 -10.92
C ALA A 242 12.04 22.05 -9.83
N ARG A 243 10.79 22.34 -10.23
CA ARG A 243 9.62 22.34 -9.33
C ARG A 243 9.23 20.94 -8.86
N ARG A 244 9.16 20.00 -9.80
CA ARG A 244 8.84 18.60 -9.51
C ARG A 244 9.92 17.97 -8.64
N GLN A 245 11.18 18.25 -8.96
CA GLN A 245 12.34 17.83 -8.16
C GLN A 245 12.24 18.34 -6.73
N GLY A 246 11.95 19.64 -6.53
CA GLY A 246 11.84 20.21 -5.19
C GLY A 246 10.68 19.60 -4.38
N THR A 247 9.54 19.35 -5.02
CA THR A 247 8.36 18.74 -4.37
C THR A 247 8.63 17.30 -3.95
N LEU A 248 9.24 16.50 -4.83
CA LEU A 248 9.58 15.10 -4.54
C LEU A 248 10.71 14.98 -3.52
N ALA A 249 11.72 15.85 -3.58
CA ALA A 249 12.77 15.93 -2.58
C ALA A 249 12.20 16.24 -1.19
N PHE A 250 11.27 17.19 -1.10
CA PHE A 250 10.59 17.51 0.15
C PHE A 250 9.67 16.39 0.66
N ALA A 251 9.01 15.67 -0.25
CA ALA A 251 8.19 14.51 0.10
C ALA A 251 9.05 13.37 0.69
N LEU A 252 10.19 13.06 0.06
CA LEU A 252 11.13 12.08 0.59
C LEU A 252 11.73 12.56 1.92
N PHE A 253 12.12 13.83 2.03
CA PHE A 253 12.59 14.43 3.29
C PHE A 253 11.57 14.25 4.42
N SER A 254 10.31 14.60 4.16
CA SER A 254 9.22 14.49 5.14
C SER A 254 9.02 13.04 5.58
N CYS A 255 9.14 12.09 4.65
CA CYS A 255 9.07 10.66 4.96
C CYS A 255 10.23 10.20 5.84
N LEU A 256 11.47 10.58 5.52
CA LEU A 256 12.65 10.25 6.32
C LEU A 256 12.61 10.90 7.70
N LEU A 257 12.09 12.13 7.80
CA LEU A 257 11.92 12.81 9.08
C LEU A 257 10.89 12.10 9.97
N ALA A 258 9.78 11.63 9.39
CA ALA A 258 8.72 10.98 10.14
C ALA A 258 9.03 9.53 10.53
N HIS A 259 9.81 8.81 9.71
CA HIS A 259 9.94 7.35 9.82
C HIS A 259 11.37 6.81 9.80
N GLY A 260 12.35 7.62 9.41
CA GLY A 260 13.74 7.20 9.30
C GLY A 260 14.49 7.27 10.63
N ASP A 261 15.44 6.37 10.83
CA ASP A 261 16.40 6.48 11.94
C ASP A 261 17.48 7.51 11.61
N LEU A 262 17.24 8.77 11.96
CA LEU A 262 18.15 9.88 11.72
C LEU A 262 19.33 9.95 12.68
N ARG A 263 19.52 8.97 13.57
CA ARG A 263 20.79 8.73 14.28
C ARG A 263 21.84 8.15 13.33
N ASN A 264 21.41 7.54 12.24
CA ASN A 264 22.29 7.09 11.18
C ASN A 264 22.83 8.30 10.39
N ASN A 265 24.14 8.52 10.46
CA ASN A 265 24.80 9.65 9.81
C ASN A 265 24.53 9.76 8.30
N LYS A 266 24.41 8.64 7.58
CA LYS A 266 24.14 8.64 6.14
C LYS A 266 22.71 9.11 5.84
N LEU A 267 21.71 8.60 6.57
CA LEU A 267 20.32 9.02 6.42
C LEU A 267 20.12 10.47 6.87
N ASN A 268 20.77 10.85 7.96
CA ASN A 268 20.76 12.22 8.46
C ASN A 268 21.32 13.20 7.41
N GLN A 269 22.47 12.89 6.82
CA GLN A 269 23.05 13.70 5.75
C GLN A 269 22.16 13.73 4.50
N LEU A 270 21.54 12.60 4.14
CA LEU A 270 20.59 12.54 3.04
C LEU A 270 19.38 13.45 3.29
N ALA A 271 18.81 13.43 4.50
CA ALA A 271 17.70 14.31 4.86
C ALA A 271 18.08 15.79 4.73
N VAL A 272 19.25 16.19 5.23
CA VAL A 272 19.76 17.56 5.05
C VAL A 272 19.92 17.91 3.57
N ASN A 273 20.46 16.99 2.75
CA ASN A 273 20.63 17.22 1.32
C ASN A 273 19.28 17.38 0.59
N LEU A 274 18.28 16.57 0.94
CA LEU A 274 16.93 16.64 0.36
C LEU A 274 16.22 17.94 0.74
N TRP A 275 16.36 18.38 1.99
CA TRP A 275 15.87 19.69 2.43
C TRP A 275 16.50 20.83 1.62
N ASN A 276 17.83 20.82 1.47
CA ASN A 276 18.51 21.86 0.71
C ASN A 276 18.13 21.82 -0.77
N LEU A 277 17.97 20.63 -1.35
CA LEU A 277 17.51 20.45 -2.74
C LEU A 277 16.09 20.99 -2.94
N SER A 278 15.18 20.78 -1.98
CA SER A 278 13.81 21.30 -2.09
C SER A 278 13.74 22.84 -2.05
N HIS A 279 14.70 23.48 -1.36
CA HIS A 279 14.75 24.93 -1.21
C HIS A 279 15.57 25.63 -2.30
N LYS A 280 16.63 24.99 -2.82
CA LYS A 280 17.51 25.56 -3.87
C LYS A 280 16.74 26.02 -5.11
N ASN A 281 15.64 25.34 -5.44
CA ASN A 281 14.83 25.67 -6.60
C ASN A 281 13.67 26.63 -6.28
N GLY A 282 13.54 27.15 -5.05
CA GLY A 282 12.58 28.20 -4.68
C GLY A 282 11.11 27.78 -4.57
N TYR A 283 10.81 26.47 -4.56
CA TYR A 283 9.44 25.95 -4.63
C TYR A 283 8.85 25.44 -3.31
N CYS A 284 9.67 25.19 -2.28
CA CYS A 284 9.12 24.80 -0.99
C CYS A 284 8.38 25.99 -0.37
N ASP A 285 7.09 25.83 -0.09
CA ASP A 285 6.28 26.87 0.55
C ASP A 285 6.96 27.27 1.87
N THR A 286 7.35 28.55 1.97
CA THR A 286 8.06 29.08 3.12
C THR A 286 7.27 28.81 4.41
N ARG A 287 5.94 28.86 4.36
CA ARG A 287 5.08 28.55 5.51
C ARG A 287 5.20 27.08 5.93
N THR A 288 5.14 26.16 4.99
CA THR A 288 5.32 24.72 5.25
C THR A 288 6.71 24.43 5.81
N SER A 289 7.73 25.11 5.27
CA SER A 289 9.13 24.94 5.69
C SER A 289 9.36 25.45 7.12
N VAL A 290 8.86 26.64 7.46
CA VAL A 290 8.93 27.19 8.82
C VAL A 290 8.23 26.26 9.83
N ARG A 291 7.01 25.80 9.52
CA ARG A 291 6.27 24.86 10.37
C ARG A 291 7.00 23.54 10.56
N THR A 292 7.68 23.06 9.52
CA THR A 292 8.48 21.83 9.60
C THR A 292 9.67 22.02 10.53
N LEU A 293 10.38 23.15 10.45
CA LEU A 293 11.48 23.46 11.39
C LEU A 293 10.99 23.61 12.82
N GLU A 294 9.84 24.27 13.04
CA GLU A 294 9.21 24.37 14.36
C GLU A 294 8.88 22.98 14.92
N HIS A 295 8.35 22.09 14.08
CA HIS A 295 8.06 20.71 14.47
C HIS A 295 9.33 19.95 14.85
N ILE A 296 10.39 20.02 14.04
CA ILE A 296 11.68 19.39 14.35
C ILE A 296 12.24 19.94 15.67
N LYS A 297 12.11 21.26 15.89
CA LYS A 297 12.59 21.91 17.13
C LYS A 297 11.83 21.44 18.36
N GLN A 298 10.53 21.17 18.23
CA GLN A 298 9.74 20.58 19.31
C GLN A 298 10.13 19.11 19.55
N GLN A 299 10.31 18.32 18.50
CA GLN A 299 10.76 16.92 18.63
C GLN A 299 12.15 16.82 19.25
N ALA A 300 13.07 17.70 18.89
CA ALA A 300 14.44 17.74 19.41
C ALA A 300 14.54 18.01 20.93
N GLN A 301 13.45 18.48 21.57
CA GLN A 301 13.39 18.65 23.03
C GLN A 301 13.20 17.31 23.75
N GLN A 302 12.79 16.25 23.05
CA GLN A 302 12.67 14.92 23.63
C GLN A 302 14.06 14.30 23.83
N PRO A 303 14.33 13.63 24.97
CA PRO A 303 15.65 13.08 25.28
C PRO A 303 16.19 12.14 24.19
N ASP A 304 15.31 11.32 23.61
CA ASP A 304 15.66 10.29 22.63
C ASP A 304 15.90 10.86 21.21
N MET A 305 15.60 12.15 21.01
CA MET A 305 15.63 12.84 19.72
C MET A 305 16.70 13.95 19.65
N ALA A 306 17.67 13.94 20.57
CA ALA A 306 18.71 14.97 20.64
C ALA A 306 19.48 15.17 19.32
N HIS A 307 19.66 14.11 18.53
CA HIS A 307 20.32 14.13 17.21
C HIS A 307 19.63 15.06 16.19
N LEU A 308 18.35 15.39 16.38
CA LEU A 308 17.63 16.35 15.55
C LEU A 308 18.10 17.80 15.79
N SER A 309 18.64 18.11 16.96
CA SER A 309 19.19 19.45 17.28
C SER A 309 20.38 19.78 16.35
N ASP A 310 21.28 18.82 16.16
CA ASP A 310 22.44 18.97 15.28
C ASP A 310 22.05 19.00 13.80
N MET A 311 20.96 18.31 13.45
CA MET A 311 20.39 18.38 12.10
C MET A 311 19.79 19.76 11.84
N LEU A 312 19.04 20.32 12.80
CA LEU A 312 18.40 21.63 12.70
C LEU A 312 19.36 22.75 12.31
N LEU A 313 20.58 22.74 12.86
CA LEU A 313 21.62 23.73 12.54
C LEU A 313 22.03 23.71 11.06
N ARG A 314 21.80 22.59 10.36
CA ARG A 314 22.13 22.40 8.95
C ARG A 314 20.93 22.62 8.02
N LEU A 315 19.73 22.80 8.55
CA LEU A 315 18.51 23.07 7.78
C LEU A 315 18.32 24.57 7.60
N SER A 316 19.10 25.18 6.70
CA SER A 316 18.95 26.61 6.39
C SER A 316 17.68 26.88 5.59
N LEU A 317 16.92 27.91 5.95
CA LEU A 317 15.95 28.54 5.06
C LEU A 317 16.73 29.51 4.16
N GLN A 318 16.71 29.30 2.85
CA GLN A 318 17.20 30.32 1.93
C GLN A 318 16.20 31.48 1.98
N SER A 319 16.59 32.60 2.60
CA SER A 319 15.85 33.86 2.47
C SER A 319 15.84 34.24 1.00
N ARG A 320 14.66 34.44 0.42
CA ARG A 320 14.52 35.06 -0.90
C ARG A 320 15.29 36.40 -0.87
N ALA A 321 16.41 36.47 -1.60
CA ALA A 321 16.99 37.73 -2.03
C ALA A 321 16.26 38.19 -3.30
#